data_AF-A0A0L0SW57-F1
#
_entry.id   AF-A0A0L0SW57-F1
#
_cell.length_a   1.000
_cell.length_b   1.000
_cell.length_c   1.000
_cell.angle_alpha   90.00
_cell.angle_beta   90.00
_cell.angle_gamma   90.00
#
_symmetry.space_group_name_H-M   'P 1'
#
loop_
_entity.id
_entity.type
_entity.pdbx_description
1 polymer ?
#
loop_
_entity_poly.entity_id
_entity_poly.type
_entity_poly.pdbx_seq_one_letter_code
_entity_poly.pdbx_strand_id
1 'polypeptide(L)'
;MSAASAIPVQNGPPTGIKPAANTHKATRSLPTPGYYTGLGGRPGSLTKLSVPGSARARRPISSITPAGHGKRARSETAGATAGGAPGASLPLVAYGRKEDVGKDGAAEVGEPYTPNWKLQEELKDEKQRLHDQSVAMVAQWHNTIAGQRRRRLYAHKERERMAEIQRQEMDKDWEAVKAAERQALVDRAKNMQYLEDVRVRQLKSQALITQVLKSARRQLEYKSVEQALIQSARKTSWPPNSRVSPRPTRKQPRCSARSRRSCMRRRRRTCKCREARRAEQEREKAQLREWFAAQSEKALEDARELEERELLRKQQQTKELVTMLDWAIQDKQERENEADGDEAELDRINEHIMRIKERIALKRKETEAALIRSRVLRNEYVATKAAPIQDQFRKTRDEFLHKMEHAHEGELEHRLRAEADQRKRTMQACVEAMQRSVEDRRRQQVLEKFEDAEVRKQSEELARNAARSADRRKDRTKTIQAVFGNDYRREISEHVSANARVKAAHKQEYSQAVEKQLQEDRQFHQFAMKLCKDLRSIGNDPAPVEKRLAEMDLDPRARQPVASERTSDTFHRLGFQ
;
A
#
# COMPACT_ATOMS: atom_id res chain seq x y z
N MET A 1 -2.22 69.63 -7.55
CA MET A 1 -2.88 69.39 -8.85
C MET A 1 -2.82 67.91 -9.16
N SER A 2 -3.97 67.23 -9.06
CA SER A 2 -4.37 66.00 -9.75
C SER A 2 -5.67 65.56 -9.08
N ALA A 3 -6.78 65.93 -9.71
CA ALA A 3 -8.12 65.63 -9.26
C ALA A 3 -8.53 64.26 -9.80
N ALA A 4 -8.80 63.31 -8.92
CA ALA A 4 -9.40 62.02 -9.27
C ALA A 4 -10.92 62.12 -9.08
N SER A 5 -11.63 61.99 -10.19
CA SER A 5 -13.07 62.08 -10.34
C SER A 5 -13.78 60.87 -9.71
N ALA A 6 -14.76 61.14 -8.84
CA ALA A 6 -15.63 60.14 -8.24
C ALA A 6 -16.89 59.96 -9.11
N ILE A 7 -17.14 58.73 -9.57
CA ILE A 7 -18.36 58.33 -10.27
C ILE A 7 -19.35 57.75 -9.24
N PRO A 8 -20.59 58.24 -9.14
CA PRO A 8 -21.59 57.66 -8.25
C PRO A 8 -22.32 56.48 -8.93
N VAL A 9 -22.33 55.34 -8.26
CA VAL A 9 -23.10 54.14 -8.64
C VAL A 9 -24.54 54.30 -8.11
N GLN A 10 -25.52 54.34 -9.02
CA GLN A 10 -26.94 54.30 -8.71
C GLN A 10 -27.38 52.86 -8.40
N ASN A 11 -27.97 52.67 -7.22
CA ASN A 11 -28.66 51.43 -6.83
C ASN A 11 -30.09 51.45 -7.38
N GLY A 12 -30.39 50.60 -8.37
CA GLY A 12 -31.76 50.27 -8.80
C GLY A 12 -32.24 48.96 -8.15
N PRO A 13 -33.55 48.82 -7.86
CA PRO A 13 -34.10 47.62 -7.21
C PRO A 13 -34.27 46.46 -8.22
N PRO A 14 -34.09 45.20 -7.79
CA PRO A 14 -34.25 44.05 -8.67
C PRO A 14 -35.73 43.72 -8.92
N THR A 15 -36.10 43.63 -10.20
CA THR A 15 -37.39 43.14 -10.67
C THR A 15 -37.46 41.62 -10.55
N GLY A 16 -38.58 41.13 -10.03
CA GLY A 16 -38.85 39.72 -9.78
C GLY A 16 -38.95 38.89 -11.06
N ILE A 17 -38.14 37.85 -11.14
CA ILE A 17 -38.25 36.77 -12.12
C ILE A 17 -38.98 35.60 -11.45
N LYS A 18 -40.13 35.22 -12.00
CA LYS A 18 -40.92 34.06 -11.59
C LYS A 18 -40.16 32.76 -11.92
N PRO A 19 -40.13 31.74 -11.04
CA PRO A 19 -39.54 30.46 -11.39
C PRO A 19 -40.49 29.64 -12.29
N ALA A 20 -39.96 29.17 -13.41
CA ALA A 20 -40.59 28.16 -14.24
C ALA A 20 -40.52 26.79 -13.55
N ALA A 21 -41.63 26.06 -13.57
CA ALA A 21 -41.74 24.70 -13.06
C ALA A 21 -40.85 23.76 -13.86
N ASN A 22 -39.84 23.17 -13.21
CA ASN A 22 -39.00 22.13 -13.80
C ASN A 22 -39.32 20.78 -13.16
N THR A 23 -39.76 19.86 -14.02
CA THR A 23 -40.07 18.47 -13.71
C THR A 23 -38.77 17.66 -13.68
N HIS A 24 -38.31 17.27 -12.49
CA HIS A 24 -37.17 16.37 -12.35
C HIS A 24 -37.63 14.91 -12.46
N LYS A 25 -37.31 14.27 -13.59
CA LYS A 25 -37.19 12.81 -13.69
C LYS A 25 -35.97 12.38 -12.86
N ALA A 26 -36.21 11.52 -11.88
CA ALA A 26 -35.17 10.89 -11.07
C ALA A 26 -34.40 9.85 -11.90
N THR A 27 -33.12 10.14 -12.18
CA THR A 27 -32.14 9.12 -12.54
C THR A 27 -31.32 8.79 -11.29
N ARG A 28 -31.48 7.57 -10.78
CA ARG A 28 -30.61 6.96 -9.76
C ARG A 28 -29.20 6.84 -10.32
N SER A 29 -28.25 7.64 -9.83
CA SER A 29 -26.83 7.37 -9.96
C SER A 29 -26.37 6.50 -8.79
N LEU A 30 -25.66 5.41 -9.12
CA LEU A 30 -24.97 4.55 -8.16
C LEU A 30 -23.73 5.27 -7.59
N PRO A 31 -23.34 5.02 -6.33
CA PRO A 31 -22.15 5.63 -5.74
C PRO A 31 -20.87 4.99 -6.26
N THR A 32 -19.96 5.81 -6.78
CA THR A 32 -18.57 5.47 -7.07
C THR A 32 -17.78 5.41 -5.75
N PRO A 33 -17.00 4.35 -5.47
CA PRO A 33 -16.20 4.28 -4.26
C PRO A 33 -14.98 5.20 -4.36
N GLY A 34 -14.88 6.16 -3.45
CA GLY A 34 -13.74 7.06 -3.31
C GLY A 34 -12.54 6.34 -2.68
N TYR A 35 -11.38 6.44 -3.31
CA TYR A 35 -10.11 6.00 -2.77
C TYR A 35 -9.73 6.87 -1.56
N TYR A 36 -9.77 6.30 -0.35
CA TYR A 36 -9.31 6.97 0.86
C TYR A 36 -7.88 6.53 1.19
N THR A 37 -6.91 7.39 0.90
CA THR A 37 -5.51 7.27 1.34
C THR A 37 -5.37 7.88 2.73
N GLY A 38 -5.51 7.06 3.77
CA GLY A 38 -5.37 7.52 5.16
C GLY A 38 -4.92 6.40 6.08
N LEU A 39 -3.65 6.03 6.05
CA LEU A 39 -3.03 5.16 7.05
C LEU A 39 -1.93 5.91 7.80
N GLY A 40 -2.31 6.46 8.95
CA GLY A 40 -1.44 6.88 10.04
C GLY A 40 -1.95 6.30 11.35
N GLY A 41 -1.86 4.97 11.50
CA GLY A 41 -2.28 4.24 12.70
C GLY A 41 -1.08 3.57 13.38
N ARG A 42 -0.80 3.97 14.63
CA ARG A 42 0.21 3.36 15.50
C ARG A 42 -0.17 1.92 15.85
N PRO A 43 0.78 0.96 15.95
CA PRO A 43 0.47 -0.40 16.38
C PRO A 43 0.22 -0.46 17.89
N GLY A 44 -1.02 -0.77 18.27
CA GLY A 44 -1.39 -1.15 19.63
C GLY A 44 -1.03 -2.60 19.91
N SER A 45 -0.33 -2.82 21.03
CA SER A 45 0.12 -4.12 21.55
C SER A 45 -1.05 -5.07 21.82
N LEU A 46 -1.12 -6.17 21.07
CA LEU A 46 -1.96 -7.33 21.41
C LEU A 46 -1.21 -8.22 22.40
N THR A 47 -1.83 -8.37 23.56
CA THR A 47 -1.47 -9.24 24.67
C THR A 47 -1.46 -10.70 24.25
N LYS A 48 -0.38 -11.41 24.59
CA LYS A 48 -0.19 -12.85 24.37
C LYS A 48 -1.16 -13.64 25.26
N LEU A 49 -2.05 -14.40 24.63
CA LEU A 49 -2.77 -15.51 25.28
C LEU A 49 -1.84 -16.72 25.35
N SER A 50 -1.67 -17.25 26.56
CA SER A 50 -0.91 -18.46 26.86
C SER A 50 -1.71 -19.71 26.47
N VAL A 51 -1.13 -20.55 25.61
CA VAL A 51 -1.63 -21.91 25.33
C VAL A 51 -0.84 -22.91 26.19
N PRO A 52 -1.50 -23.84 26.91
CA PRO A 52 -0.81 -24.81 27.75
C PRO A 52 -0.24 -25.97 26.92
N GLY A 53 0.85 -26.53 27.42
CA GLY A 53 1.69 -27.51 26.73
C GLY A 53 1.02 -28.85 26.45
N SER A 54 1.43 -29.45 25.33
CA SER A 54 1.26 -30.87 25.03
C SER A 54 2.62 -31.45 24.69
N ALA A 55 3.17 -32.21 25.63
CA ALA A 55 4.31 -33.07 25.44
C ALA A 55 3.95 -34.19 24.44
N ARG A 56 4.70 -34.34 23.35
CA ARG A 56 4.74 -35.59 22.58
C ARG A 56 6.13 -35.88 22.02
N ALA A 57 6.70 -36.94 22.59
CA ALA A 57 7.59 -37.95 22.05
C ALA A 57 8.50 -37.61 20.86
N ARG A 58 9.80 -37.66 21.14
CA ARG A 58 10.90 -37.83 20.17
C ARG A 58 10.71 -39.13 19.36
N ARG A 59 10.86 -39.05 18.04
CA ARG A 59 11.24 -40.18 17.19
C ARG A 59 12.47 -39.80 16.34
N PRO A 60 13.39 -40.74 16.09
CA PRO A 60 14.68 -40.47 15.47
C PRO A 60 14.59 -40.31 13.95
N ILE A 61 15.59 -39.58 13.46
CA ILE A 61 15.86 -39.15 12.10
C ILE A 61 16.25 -40.36 11.24
N SER A 62 15.51 -40.61 10.17
CA SER A 62 15.96 -41.43 9.04
C SER A 62 16.27 -40.53 7.84
N SER A 63 17.50 -40.68 7.37
CA SER A 63 18.13 -40.05 6.21
C SER A 63 17.34 -40.19 4.91
N ILE A 64 16.98 -39.07 4.29
CA ILE A 64 16.68 -38.98 2.86
C ILE A 64 17.49 -37.83 2.27
N THR A 65 18.34 -38.19 1.32
CA THR A 65 19.19 -37.37 0.45
C THR A 65 18.43 -36.31 -0.36
N PRO A 66 18.95 -35.09 -0.55
CA PRO A 66 18.36 -34.13 -1.48
C PRO A 66 19.05 -34.19 -2.86
N ALA A 67 18.29 -34.53 -3.90
CA ALA A 67 18.65 -34.27 -5.29
C ALA A 67 17.94 -32.98 -5.73
N GLY A 68 18.68 -31.89 -5.99
CA GLY A 68 18.69 -31.32 -7.34
C GLY A 68 18.13 -29.90 -7.42
N HIS A 69 18.84 -28.91 -6.88
CA HIS A 69 18.58 -27.49 -7.20
C HIS A 69 19.33 -27.09 -8.47
N GLY A 70 18.59 -26.95 -9.57
CA GLY A 70 19.04 -26.28 -10.78
C GLY A 70 18.91 -24.77 -10.63
N LYS A 71 20.03 -24.06 -10.47
CA LYS A 71 20.10 -22.61 -10.61
C LYS A 71 20.16 -22.25 -12.09
N ARG A 72 19.29 -21.36 -12.58
CA ARG A 72 19.52 -20.64 -13.83
C ARG A 72 19.53 -19.13 -13.60
N ALA A 73 20.52 -18.53 -14.25
CA ALA A 73 20.89 -17.14 -14.16
C ALA A 73 19.87 -16.25 -14.90
N ARG A 74 19.67 -15.06 -14.34
CA ARG A 74 18.98 -13.91 -14.92
C ARG A 74 19.74 -13.42 -16.16
N SER A 75 19.08 -13.33 -17.30
CA SER A 75 19.52 -12.49 -18.42
C SER A 75 18.42 -11.50 -18.73
N GLU A 76 18.73 -10.22 -18.60
CA GLU A 76 17.89 -9.10 -19.02
C GLU A 76 17.85 -9.04 -20.54
N THR A 77 16.66 -9.08 -21.13
CA THR A 77 16.43 -8.64 -22.51
C THR A 77 15.16 -7.80 -22.55
N ALA A 78 15.33 -6.53 -22.89
CA ALA A 78 14.25 -5.62 -23.24
C ALA A 78 13.60 -6.08 -24.55
N GLY A 79 12.28 -6.23 -24.55
CA GLY A 79 11.48 -6.59 -25.71
C GLY A 79 10.18 -5.81 -25.71
N ALA A 80 10.16 -4.69 -26.43
CA ALA A 80 8.95 -3.95 -26.76
C ALA A 80 8.06 -4.81 -27.68
N THR A 81 6.82 -5.04 -27.29
CA THR A 81 5.77 -5.51 -28.20
C THR A 81 4.46 -4.81 -27.89
N ALA A 82 3.95 -4.11 -28.91
CA ALA A 82 2.63 -3.53 -28.96
C ALA A 82 1.61 -4.66 -29.21
N GLY A 83 0.68 -4.84 -28.27
CA GLY A 83 -0.44 -5.78 -28.40
C GLY A 83 -1.71 -5.04 -28.83
N GLY A 84 -2.17 -5.31 -30.05
CA GLY A 84 -3.43 -4.80 -30.61
C GLY A 84 -4.65 -5.53 -30.06
N ALA A 85 -5.77 -4.81 -30.03
CA ALA A 85 -7.07 -5.29 -29.56
C ALA A 85 -7.76 -6.24 -30.58
N PRO A 86 -8.52 -7.25 -30.13
CA PRO A 86 -9.22 -8.17 -31.02
C PRO A 86 -10.55 -7.59 -31.53
N GLY A 87 -10.79 -7.82 -32.82
CA GLY A 87 -11.93 -7.32 -33.60
C GLY A 87 -13.25 -8.02 -33.30
N ALA A 88 -14.32 -7.22 -33.36
CA ALA A 88 -15.71 -7.65 -33.31
C ALA A 88 -16.13 -8.31 -34.63
N SER A 89 -16.74 -9.49 -34.50
CA SER A 89 -17.40 -10.26 -35.55
C SER A 89 -18.61 -9.53 -36.14
N LEU A 90 -18.68 -9.43 -37.47
CA LEU A 90 -19.90 -9.10 -38.22
C LEU A 90 -20.43 -10.36 -38.93
N PRO A 91 -21.76 -10.53 -39.05
CA PRO A 91 -22.36 -11.69 -39.69
C PRO A 91 -22.42 -11.54 -41.21
N LEU A 92 -22.05 -12.63 -41.89
CA LEU A 92 -22.09 -12.82 -43.34
C LEU A 92 -23.55 -13.06 -43.78
N VAL A 93 -24.16 -12.07 -44.45
CA VAL A 93 -25.45 -12.24 -45.14
C VAL A 93 -25.18 -12.74 -46.55
N ALA A 94 -25.58 -13.98 -46.82
CA ALA A 94 -25.56 -14.57 -48.14
C ALA A 94 -26.75 -14.07 -48.98
N TYR A 95 -26.47 -13.53 -50.16
CA TYR A 95 -27.43 -13.47 -51.26
C TYR A 95 -26.78 -14.05 -52.51
N GLY A 96 -27.31 -15.19 -52.94
CA GLY A 96 -27.08 -15.71 -54.28
C GLY A 96 -27.96 -14.98 -55.29
N ARG A 97 -27.41 -14.71 -56.47
CA ARG A 97 -28.20 -14.54 -57.69
C ARG A 97 -27.37 -15.00 -58.89
N LYS A 98 -27.83 -16.09 -59.49
CA LYS A 98 -27.39 -16.60 -60.79
C LYS A 98 -27.82 -15.62 -61.87
N GLU A 99 -26.91 -15.26 -62.77
CA GLU A 99 -27.27 -14.85 -64.12
C GLU A 99 -26.40 -15.64 -65.10
N ASP A 100 -27.07 -16.49 -65.86
CA ASP A 100 -26.58 -17.19 -67.04
C ASP A 100 -26.45 -16.19 -68.18
N VAL A 101 -25.28 -16.11 -68.82
CA VAL A 101 -25.12 -15.44 -70.12
C VAL A 101 -24.28 -16.31 -71.05
N GLY A 102 -24.98 -16.93 -72.00
CA GLY A 102 -24.69 -16.78 -73.43
C GLY A 102 -23.34 -17.23 -73.95
N LYS A 103 -23.30 -18.51 -74.33
CA LYS A 103 -22.52 -19.00 -75.48
C LYS A 103 -22.95 -18.25 -76.75
N ASP A 104 -21.98 -17.75 -77.51
CA ASP A 104 -21.81 -17.93 -78.97
C ASP A 104 -21.07 -16.73 -79.57
N GLY A 105 -19.92 -16.99 -80.20
CA GLY A 105 -19.09 -15.97 -80.84
C GLY A 105 -17.77 -16.56 -81.31
N ALA A 106 -17.76 -17.01 -82.56
CA ALA A 106 -16.65 -17.65 -83.24
C ALA A 106 -15.51 -16.68 -83.58
N ALA A 107 -14.31 -17.27 -83.70
CA ALA A 107 -13.20 -16.89 -84.57
C ALA A 107 -12.70 -15.44 -84.54
N GLU A 108 -11.50 -15.27 -84.00
CA GLU A 108 -10.37 -14.78 -84.80
C GLU A 108 -9.05 -15.13 -84.08
N VAL A 109 -8.15 -15.76 -84.82
CA VAL A 109 -6.78 -16.08 -84.39
C VAL A 109 -6.00 -14.77 -84.34
N GLY A 110 -6.19 -14.02 -83.26
CA GLY A 110 -5.31 -12.93 -82.86
C GLY A 110 -4.12 -13.52 -82.10
N GLU A 111 -2.93 -13.10 -82.49
CA GLU A 111 -1.64 -13.41 -81.86
C GLU A 111 -1.74 -13.46 -80.33
N PRO A 112 -1.02 -14.37 -79.64
CA PRO A 112 -1.12 -14.51 -78.20
C PRO A 112 -0.81 -13.18 -77.51
N TYR A 113 -1.87 -12.49 -77.10
CA TYR A 113 -1.83 -11.36 -76.18
C TYR A 113 -1.20 -11.89 -74.90
N THR A 114 0.10 -11.70 -74.74
CA THR A 114 0.77 -11.91 -73.47
C THR A 114 0.11 -10.94 -72.49
N PRO A 115 -0.65 -11.41 -71.49
CA PRO A 115 -1.17 -10.53 -70.47
C PRO A 115 0.06 -9.99 -69.76
N ASN A 116 0.32 -8.69 -69.91
CA ASN A 116 1.40 -8.03 -69.21
C ASN A 116 0.97 -7.89 -67.74
N TRP A 117 1.02 -9.02 -67.01
CA TRP A 117 0.58 -9.17 -65.63
C TRP A 117 1.27 -8.17 -64.70
N LYS A 118 2.52 -7.82 -65.05
CA LYS A 118 3.30 -6.76 -64.39
C LYS A 118 2.61 -5.39 -64.49
N LEU A 119 2.14 -5.02 -65.67
CA LEU A 119 1.42 -3.77 -65.89
C LEU A 119 0.08 -3.75 -65.12
N GLN A 120 -0.61 -4.88 -65.01
CA GLN A 120 -1.86 -4.98 -64.24
C GLN A 120 -1.63 -4.89 -62.74
N GLU A 121 -0.50 -5.41 -62.24
CA GLU A 121 -0.09 -5.31 -60.85
C GLU A 121 0.29 -3.86 -60.50
N GLU A 122 1.09 -3.21 -61.35
CA GLU A 122 1.44 -1.79 -61.23
C GLU A 122 0.19 -0.87 -61.22
N LEU A 123 -0.78 -1.12 -62.11
CA LEU A 123 -2.04 -0.36 -62.13
C LEU A 123 -2.92 -0.62 -60.91
N LYS A 124 -2.88 -1.83 -60.32
CA LYS A 124 -3.60 -2.13 -59.07
C LYS A 124 -2.96 -1.41 -57.89
N ASP A 125 -1.64 -1.39 -57.82
CA ASP A 125 -0.89 -0.70 -56.78
C ASP A 125 -1.07 0.82 -56.88
N GLU A 126 -1.03 1.38 -58.08
CA GLU A 126 -1.29 2.81 -58.30
C GLU A 126 -2.73 3.18 -57.95
N LYS A 127 -3.70 2.32 -58.31
CA LYS A 127 -5.11 2.51 -57.93
C LYS A 127 -5.32 2.43 -56.41
N GLN A 128 -4.65 1.50 -55.73
CA GLN A 128 -4.68 1.43 -54.26
C GLN A 128 -4.05 2.68 -53.64
N ARG A 129 -2.90 3.12 -54.15
CA ARG A 129 -2.24 4.34 -53.66
C ARG A 129 -3.10 5.59 -53.83
N LEU A 130 -3.73 5.77 -54.99
CA LEU A 130 -4.65 6.89 -55.23
C LEU A 130 -5.93 6.78 -54.39
N HIS A 131 -6.42 5.56 -54.16
CA HIS A 131 -7.53 5.32 -53.25
C HIS A 131 -7.18 5.74 -51.82
N ASP A 132 -6.02 5.35 -51.30
CA ASP A 132 -5.56 5.71 -49.96
C ASP A 132 -5.36 7.23 -49.82
N GLN A 133 -4.81 7.89 -50.84
CA GLN A 133 -4.69 9.35 -50.88
C GLN A 133 -6.06 10.03 -50.85
N SER A 134 -7.02 9.53 -51.63
CA SER A 134 -8.39 10.05 -51.65
C SER A 134 -9.09 9.85 -50.29
N VAL A 135 -8.95 8.67 -49.68
CA VAL A 135 -9.49 8.38 -48.34
C VAL A 135 -8.86 9.31 -47.28
N ALA A 136 -7.55 9.54 -47.35
CA ALA A 136 -6.86 10.46 -46.44
C ALA A 136 -7.35 11.91 -46.60
N MET A 137 -7.54 12.39 -47.84
CA MET A 137 -8.10 13.73 -48.09
C MET A 137 -9.55 13.83 -47.59
N VAL A 138 -10.40 12.85 -47.88
CA VAL A 138 -11.81 12.82 -47.43
C VAL A 138 -11.91 12.74 -45.91
N ALA A 139 -10.97 12.08 -45.23
CA ALA A 139 -10.91 12.03 -43.77
C ALA A 139 -10.66 13.42 -43.12
N GLN A 140 -9.98 14.32 -43.85
CA GLN A 140 -9.76 15.71 -43.44
C GLN A 140 -10.96 16.62 -43.77
N TRP A 141 -11.92 16.15 -44.58
CA TRP A 141 -13.09 16.93 -44.94
C TRP A 141 -14.12 16.92 -43.81
N HIS A 142 -14.30 18.09 -43.23
CA HIS A 142 -15.16 18.26 -42.06
C HIS A 142 -16.66 18.27 -42.37
N ASN A 143 -17.02 18.47 -43.64
CA ASN A 143 -18.41 18.56 -44.09
C ASN A 143 -19.04 17.19 -44.42
N THR A 144 -18.24 16.12 -44.40
CA THR A 144 -18.75 14.74 -44.53
C THR A 144 -19.57 14.34 -43.31
N ILE A 145 -20.48 13.37 -43.43
CA ILE A 145 -21.28 12.85 -42.30
C ILE A 145 -20.36 12.35 -41.17
N ALA A 146 -19.25 11.68 -41.53
CA ALA A 146 -18.24 11.24 -40.59
C ALA A 146 -17.54 12.42 -39.88
N GLY A 147 -17.16 13.46 -40.63
CA GLY A 147 -16.60 14.70 -40.10
C GLY A 147 -17.55 15.43 -39.14
N GLN A 148 -18.83 15.55 -39.50
CA GLN A 148 -19.85 16.16 -38.65
C GLN A 148 -20.09 15.36 -37.36
N ARG A 149 -20.14 14.03 -37.44
CA ARG A 149 -20.23 13.16 -36.24
C ARG A 149 -19.01 13.33 -35.34
N ARG A 150 -17.79 13.36 -35.90
CA ARG A 150 -16.55 13.63 -35.14
C ARG A 150 -16.60 15.00 -34.44
N ARG A 151 -17.05 16.06 -35.12
CA ARG A 151 -17.23 17.40 -34.53
C ARG A 151 -18.25 17.40 -33.39
N ARG A 152 -19.40 16.73 -33.56
CA ARG A 152 -20.41 16.61 -32.49
C ARG A 152 -19.87 15.86 -31.28
N LEU A 153 -19.18 14.74 -31.49
CA LEU A 153 -18.54 13.97 -30.41
C LEU A 153 -17.45 14.79 -29.71
N TYR A 154 -16.63 15.54 -30.46
CA TYR A 154 -15.64 16.44 -29.90
C TYR A 154 -16.28 17.55 -29.06
N ALA A 155 -17.33 18.21 -29.58
CA ALA A 155 -18.06 19.23 -28.85
C ALA A 155 -18.75 18.69 -27.59
N HIS A 156 -19.24 17.44 -27.63
CA HIS A 156 -19.80 16.77 -26.46
C HIS A 156 -18.73 16.52 -25.40
N LYS A 157 -17.60 15.92 -25.79
CA LYS A 157 -16.45 15.70 -24.90
C LYS A 157 -15.93 17.00 -24.30
N GLU A 158 -15.87 18.08 -25.08
CA GLU A 158 -15.44 19.39 -24.60
C GLU A 158 -16.44 19.96 -23.57
N ARG A 159 -17.75 19.82 -23.81
CA ARG A 159 -18.77 20.21 -22.82
C ARG A 159 -18.69 19.39 -21.53
N GLU A 160 -18.50 18.07 -21.64
CA GLU A 160 -18.31 17.19 -20.48
C GLU A 160 -17.05 17.56 -19.71
N ARG A 161 -15.95 17.84 -20.42
CA ARG A 161 -14.69 18.29 -19.82
C ARG A 161 -14.86 19.61 -19.07
N MET A 162 -15.53 20.59 -19.68
CA MET A 162 -15.81 21.87 -19.03
C MET A 162 -16.75 21.73 -17.82
N ALA A 163 -17.76 20.85 -17.91
CA ALA A 163 -18.65 20.56 -16.78
C ALA A 163 -17.91 19.88 -15.62
N GLU A 164 -16.98 18.97 -15.92
CA GLU A 164 -16.16 18.30 -14.91
C GLU A 164 -15.17 19.27 -14.25
N ILE A 165 -14.55 20.17 -15.01
CA ILE A 165 -13.71 21.24 -14.46
C ILE A 165 -14.52 22.13 -13.50
N GLN A 166 -15.73 22.55 -13.89
CA GLN A 166 -16.61 23.34 -13.03
C GLN A 166 -16.99 22.60 -11.75
N ARG A 167 -17.27 21.29 -11.81
CA ARG A 167 -17.52 20.48 -10.62
C ARG A 167 -16.31 20.45 -9.69
N GLN A 168 -15.13 20.22 -10.23
CA GLN A 168 -13.89 20.22 -9.45
C GLN A 168 -13.57 21.59 -8.83
N GLU A 169 -13.89 22.68 -9.51
CA GLU A 169 -13.80 24.03 -8.95
C GLU A 169 -14.78 24.24 -7.79
N MET A 170 -16.04 23.83 -7.96
CA MET A 170 -17.05 23.89 -6.90
C MET A 170 -16.67 23.03 -5.68
N ASP A 171 -16.10 21.85 -5.89
CA ASP A 171 -15.64 20.97 -4.82
C ASP A 171 -14.47 21.60 -4.05
N LYS A 172 -13.52 22.24 -4.76
CA LYS A 172 -12.41 22.99 -4.14
C LYS A 172 -12.91 24.20 -3.35
N ASP A 173 -13.86 24.95 -3.88
CA ASP A 173 -14.46 26.10 -3.19
C ASP A 173 -15.22 25.65 -1.93
N TRP A 174 -15.95 24.54 -2.02
CA TRP A 174 -16.65 23.95 -0.87
C TRP A 174 -15.69 23.42 0.19
N GLU A 175 -14.61 22.77 -0.23
CA GLU A 175 -13.54 22.33 0.68
C GLU A 175 -12.88 23.54 1.37
N ALA A 176 -12.62 24.63 0.65
CA ALA A 176 -12.08 25.85 1.21
C ALA A 176 -13.03 26.48 2.25
N VAL A 177 -14.33 26.55 1.96
CA VAL A 177 -15.34 27.05 2.93
C VAL A 177 -15.40 26.15 4.16
N LYS A 178 -15.40 24.82 3.98
CA LYS A 178 -15.43 23.86 5.10
C LYS A 178 -14.16 23.91 5.94
N ALA A 179 -13.00 24.08 5.31
CA ALA A 179 -11.73 24.29 6.01
C ALA A 179 -11.76 25.59 6.82
N ALA A 180 -12.31 26.68 6.27
CA ALA A 180 -12.48 27.94 6.98
C ALA A 180 -13.45 27.83 8.17
N GLU A 181 -14.59 27.15 7.99
CA GLU A 181 -15.54 26.86 9.09
C GLU A 181 -14.88 26.03 10.20
N ARG A 182 -14.13 24.99 9.83
CA ARG A 182 -13.38 24.16 10.78
C ARG A 182 -12.35 24.98 11.54
N GLN A 183 -11.61 25.82 10.83
CA GLN A 183 -10.61 26.70 11.42
C GLN A 183 -11.27 27.69 12.41
N ALA A 184 -12.40 28.30 12.04
CA ALA A 184 -13.15 29.19 12.92
C ALA A 184 -13.67 28.49 14.19
N LEU A 185 -14.13 27.23 14.08
CA LEU A 185 -14.54 26.42 15.23
C LEU A 185 -13.34 26.09 16.14
N VAL A 186 -12.21 25.72 15.55
CA VAL A 186 -10.96 25.46 16.28
C VAL A 186 -10.48 26.71 17.00
N ASP A 187 -10.52 27.88 16.35
CA ASP A 187 -10.09 29.15 16.95
C ASP A 187 -11.05 29.60 18.05
N ARG A 188 -12.36 29.37 17.89
CA ARG A 188 -13.34 29.57 18.98
C ARG A 188 -13.05 28.66 20.17
N ALA A 189 -12.74 27.38 19.95
CA ALA A 189 -12.41 26.43 21.01
C ALA A 189 -11.12 26.83 21.74
N LYS A 190 -10.06 27.22 21.00
CA LYS A 190 -8.82 27.75 21.57
C LYS A 190 -9.08 29.00 22.41
N ASN A 191 -9.92 29.91 21.92
CA ASN A 191 -10.30 31.11 22.68
C ASN A 191 -11.00 30.72 23.99
N MET A 192 -11.94 29.76 23.97
CA MET A 192 -12.61 29.29 25.19
C MET A 192 -11.61 28.67 26.18
N GLN A 193 -10.72 27.78 25.73
CA GLN A 193 -9.68 27.17 26.56
C GLN A 193 -8.74 28.23 27.15
N TYR A 194 -8.34 29.22 26.36
CA TYR A 194 -7.51 30.33 26.83
C TYR A 194 -8.22 31.16 27.92
N LEU A 195 -9.52 31.41 27.79
CA LEU A 195 -10.29 32.10 28.83
C LEU A 195 -10.47 31.27 30.10
N GLU A 196 -10.41 29.94 29.99
CA GLU A 196 -10.44 28.98 31.09
C GLU A 196 -9.06 28.77 31.76
N ASP A 197 -7.97 29.27 31.18
CA ASP A 197 -6.66 29.24 31.83
C ASP A 197 -6.76 29.87 33.23
N VAL A 198 -6.21 29.18 34.23
CA VAL A 198 -6.19 29.61 35.63
C VAL A 198 -5.57 31.00 35.74
N ARG A 199 -4.53 31.27 34.95
CA ARG A 199 -3.82 32.55 34.94
C ARG A 199 -4.72 33.69 34.47
N VAL A 200 -5.42 33.48 33.35
CA VAL A 200 -6.36 34.45 32.77
C VAL A 200 -7.56 34.68 33.68
N ARG A 201 -8.11 33.62 34.30
CA ARG A 201 -9.20 33.71 35.27
C ARG A 201 -8.81 34.52 36.50
N GLN A 202 -7.60 34.33 37.03
CA GLN A 202 -7.10 35.12 38.15
C GLN A 202 -7.01 36.61 37.80
N LEU A 203 -6.44 36.98 36.64
CA LEU A 203 -6.39 38.38 36.20
C LEU A 203 -7.80 38.97 36.00
N LYS A 204 -8.72 38.25 35.36
CA LYS A 204 -10.11 38.68 35.20
C LYS A 204 -10.82 38.86 36.56
N SER A 205 -10.56 37.99 37.53
CA SER A 205 -11.11 38.13 38.88
C SER A 205 -10.63 39.42 39.56
N GLN A 206 -9.36 39.80 39.39
CA GLN A 206 -8.83 41.07 39.90
C GLN A 206 -9.45 42.27 39.17
N ALA A 207 -9.61 42.20 37.85
CA ALA A 207 -10.30 43.24 37.09
C ALA A 207 -11.75 43.42 37.56
N LEU A 208 -12.48 42.34 37.84
CA LEU A 208 -13.83 42.42 38.43
C LEU A 208 -13.83 43.06 39.82
N ILE A 209 -12.85 42.72 40.68
CA ILE A 209 -12.69 43.35 41.99
C ILE A 209 -12.53 44.87 41.84
N THR A 210 -11.72 45.36 40.88
CA THR A 210 -11.58 46.80 40.65
C THR A 210 -12.90 47.48 40.26
N GLN A 211 -13.72 46.81 39.44
CA GLN A 211 -15.05 47.33 39.04
C GLN A 211 -16.02 47.36 40.23
N VAL A 212 -16.01 46.33 41.07
CA VAL A 212 -16.82 46.28 42.29
C VAL A 212 -16.39 47.35 43.30
N LEU A 213 -15.09 47.59 43.48
CA LEU A 213 -14.60 48.65 44.36
C LEU A 213 -15.03 50.04 43.87
N LYS A 214 -15.01 50.28 42.55
CA LYS A 214 -15.50 51.53 41.96
C LYS A 214 -17.00 51.69 42.11
N SER A 215 -17.79 50.64 41.87
CA SER A 215 -19.24 50.71 42.05
C SER A 215 -19.60 50.94 43.52
N ALA A 216 -18.89 50.33 44.47
CA ALA A 216 -19.04 50.56 45.89
C ALA A 216 -18.70 52.01 46.29
N ARG A 217 -17.62 52.60 45.75
CA ARG A 217 -17.30 54.03 45.96
C ARG A 217 -18.41 54.94 45.47
N ARG A 218 -18.93 54.70 44.25
CA ARG A 218 -20.07 55.45 43.70
C ARG A 218 -21.33 55.33 44.58
N GLN A 219 -21.59 54.14 45.13
CA GLN A 219 -22.71 53.95 46.05
C GLN A 219 -22.52 54.71 47.38
N LEU A 220 -21.29 54.77 47.90
CA LEU A 220 -20.97 55.55 49.10
C LEU A 220 -21.10 57.06 48.85
N GLU A 221 -20.60 57.53 47.71
CA GLU A 221 -20.78 58.91 47.26
C GLU A 221 -22.27 59.25 47.14
N TYR A 222 -23.05 58.41 46.46
CA TYR A 222 -24.50 58.59 46.36
C TYR A 222 -25.18 58.65 47.73
N LYS A 223 -24.84 57.72 48.64
CA LYS A 223 -25.37 57.72 50.02
C LYS A 223 -24.97 58.97 50.80
N SER A 224 -23.74 59.48 50.63
CA SER A 224 -23.31 60.71 51.29
C SER A 224 -24.06 61.93 50.79
N VAL A 225 -24.30 62.03 49.47
CA VAL A 225 -25.10 63.09 48.86
C VAL A 225 -26.56 63.00 49.32
N GLU A 226 -27.13 61.80 49.33
CA GLU A 226 -28.48 61.53 49.83
C GLU A 226 -28.61 61.92 51.32
N GLN A 227 -27.65 61.53 52.16
CA GLN A 227 -27.63 61.93 53.57
C GLN A 227 -27.50 63.45 53.75
N ALA A 228 -26.67 64.12 52.95
CA ALA A 228 -26.54 65.58 52.99
C ALA A 228 -27.86 66.26 52.60
N LEU A 229 -28.57 65.75 51.58
CA LEU A 229 -29.90 66.22 51.18
C LEU A 229 -30.97 65.95 52.26
N ILE A 230 -30.95 64.79 52.90
CA ILE A 230 -31.86 64.48 54.01
C ILE A 230 -31.59 65.42 55.20
N GLN A 231 -30.32 65.68 55.52
CA GLN A 231 -29.94 66.58 56.60
C GLN A 231 -30.32 68.03 56.29
N SER A 232 -30.13 68.50 55.05
CA SER A 232 -30.56 69.83 54.64
C SER A 232 -32.09 69.95 54.71
N ALA A 233 -32.84 68.96 54.20
CA ALA A 233 -34.30 68.92 54.28
C ALA A 233 -34.83 68.85 55.73
N ARG A 234 -34.14 68.15 56.64
CA ARG A 234 -34.46 68.16 58.08
C ARG A 234 -34.25 69.54 58.71
N LYS A 235 -33.18 70.25 58.33
CA LYS A 235 -32.91 71.61 58.82
C LYS A 235 -33.93 72.63 58.31
N THR A 236 -34.48 72.46 57.11
CA THR A 236 -35.54 73.35 56.57
C THR A 236 -36.96 73.00 57.01
N SER A 237 -37.25 71.75 57.38
CA SER A 237 -38.63 71.30 57.69
C SER A 237 -38.98 71.24 59.20
N TRP A 238 -38.04 71.52 60.10
CA TRP A 238 -38.32 71.59 61.54
C TRP A 238 -38.28 73.04 62.06
N PRO A 239 -39.43 73.66 62.36
CA PRO A 239 -39.44 74.89 63.16
C PRO A 239 -38.98 74.57 64.59
N PRO A 240 -38.23 75.46 65.26
CA PRO A 240 -37.72 75.26 66.61
C PRO A 240 -38.81 75.50 67.67
N ASN A 241 -39.97 74.85 67.55
CA ASN A 241 -41.06 74.96 68.52
C ASN A 241 -41.92 73.68 68.58
N SER A 242 -41.34 72.59 69.09
CA SER A 242 -42.14 71.48 69.62
C SER A 242 -41.44 70.84 70.84
N ARG A 243 -41.24 71.65 71.88
CA ARG A 243 -41.14 71.14 73.25
C ARG A 243 -42.49 70.53 73.64
N VAL A 244 -42.72 69.26 73.26
CA VAL A 244 -43.84 68.49 73.81
C VAL A 244 -43.38 67.85 75.11
N SER A 245 -43.87 68.45 76.19
CA SER A 245 -43.81 67.98 77.58
C SER A 245 -44.23 66.51 77.74
N PRO A 246 -43.53 65.69 78.54
CA PRO A 246 -44.01 64.36 78.89
C PRO A 246 -45.12 64.50 79.95
N ARG A 247 -46.37 64.45 79.51
CA ARG A 247 -47.54 64.42 80.42
C ARG A 247 -47.97 62.95 80.63
N PRO A 248 -47.98 62.43 81.88
CA PRO A 248 -48.41 61.07 82.15
C PRO A 248 -49.94 61.05 82.29
N THR A 249 -50.65 60.48 81.31
CA THR A 249 -52.11 60.28 81.40
C THR A 249 -52.48 58.81 81.29
N ARG A 250 -52.42 58.18 82.46
CA ARG A 250 -53.42 57.26 83.01
C ARG A 250 -54.75 57.30 82.25
N LYS A 251 -54.96 56.36 81.32
CA LYS A 251 -56.25 55.76 80.90
C LYS A 251 -56.02 54.81 79.71
N GLN A 252 -56.31 53.52 79.90
CA GLN A 252 -57.05 52.62 79.01
C GLN A 252 -56.48 51.19 78.88
N PRO A 253 -57.00 50.20 79.64
CA PRO A 253 -56.84 48.78 79.33
C PRO A 253 -57.62 48.31 78.07
N ARG A 254 -58.29 49.21 77.34
CA ARG A 254 -59.02 48.89 76.09
C ARG A 254 -58.19 49.07 74.80
N CYS A 255 -57.18 49.96 74.79
CA CYS A 255 -56.26 50.11 73.66
C CYS A 255 -55.20 48.99 73.60
N SER A 256 -54.75 48.46 74.74
CA SER A 256 -53.81 47.32 74.76
C SER A 256 -54.45 46.02 74.26
N ALA A 257 -55.74 45.80 74.52
CA ALA A 257 -56.48 44.64 74.02
C ALA A 257 -56.77 44.71 72.51
N ARG A 258 -57.11 45.90 71.98
CA ARG A 258 -57.30 46.12 70.53
C ARG A 258 -55.96 46.08 69.77
N SER A 259 -54.89 46.62 70.37
CA SER A 259 -53.52 46.51 69.85
C SER A 259 -53.01 45.06 69.87
N ARG A 260 -53.24 44.30 70.97
CA ARG A 260 -52.91 42.86 71.03
C ARG A 260 -53.70 42.03 70.02
N ARG A 261 -55.00 42.27 69.84
CA ARG A 261 -55.82 41.59 68.81
C ARG A 261 -55.38 41.95 67.38
N SER A 262 -55.03 43.20 67.13
CA SER A 262 -54.49 43.66 65.83
C SER A 262 -53.11 43.06 65.55
N CYS A 263 -52.23 43.03 66.56
CA CYS A 263 -50.90 42.41 66.50
C CYS A 263 -51.00 40.90 66.26
N MET A 264 -51.89 40.20 66.98
CA MET A 264 -52.19 38.77 66.76
C MET A 264 -52.76 38.50 65.35
N ARG A 265 -53.66 39.35 64.82
CA ARG A 265 -54.15 39.24 63.42
C ARG A 265 -53.04 39.48 62.41
N ARG A 266 -52.17 40.48 62.61
CA ARG A 266 -50.99 40.72 61.75
C ARG A 266 -50.01 39.56 61.82
N ARG A 267 -49.77 38.98 63.00
CA ARG A 267 -48.89 37.81 63.20
C ARG A 267 -49.45 36.55 62.54
N ARG A 268 -50.76 36.30 62.64
CA ARG A 268 -51.43 35.20 61.91
C ARG A 268 -51.40 35.41 60.40
N ARG A 269 -51.62 36.62 59.90
CA ARG A 269 -51.50 36.94 58.46
C ARG A 269 -50.07 36.74 57.96
N THR A 270 -49.08 37.21 58.70
CA THR A 270 -47.65 37.05 58.33
C THR A 270 -47.20 35.58 58.42
N CYS A 271 -47.69 34.79 59.38
CA CYS A 271 -47.48 33.35 59.41
C CYS A 271 -48.11 32.66 58.18
N LYS A 272 -49.37 32.96 57.85
CA LYS A 272 -50.02 32.41 56.64
C LYS A 272 -49.30 32.80 55.35
N CYS A 273 -48.82 34.05 55.22
CA CYS A 273 -48.02 34.46 54.07
C CYS A 273 -46.65 33.76 54.02
N ARG A 274 -46.03 33.47 55.17
CA ARG A 274 -44.78 32.69 55.23
C ARG A 274 -44.99 31.22 54.87
N GLU A 275 -46.08 30.62 55.31
CA GLU A 275 -46.46 29.26 54.95
C GLU A 275 -46.79 29.15 53.46
N ALA A 276 -47.56 30.09 52.90
CA ALA A 276 -47.83 30.16 51.47
C ALA A 276 -46.53 30.28 50.65
N ARG A 277 -45.60 31.15 51.08
CA ARG A 277 -44.30 31.32 50.41
C ARG A 277 -43.40 30.08 50.52
N ARG A 278 -43.48 29.32 51.63
CA ARG A 278 -42.78 28.02 51.76
C ARG A 278 -43.39 26.98 50.82
N ALA A 279 -44.72 26.91 50.72
CA ALA A 279 -45.41 26.01 49.81
C ALA A 279 -45.09 26.34 48.33
N GLU A 280 -44.99 27.62 47.97
CA GLU A 280 -44.52 28.05 46.64
C GLU A 280 -43.08 27.62 46.38
N GLN A 281 -42.16 27.84 47.33
CA GLN A 281 -40.77 27.37 47.21
C GLN A 281 -40.66 25.85 47.12
N GLU A 282 -41.53 25.10 47.78
CA GLU A 282 -41.58 23.64 47.67
C GLU A 282 -42.08 23.18 46.30
N ARG A 283 -43.07 23.89 45.72
CA ARG A 283 -43.52 23.67 44.34
C ARG A 283 -42.43 24.00 43.32
N GLU A 284 -41.74 25.11 43.49
CA GLU A 284 -40.59 25.48 42.63
C GLU A 284 -39.48 24.43 42.73
N LYS A 285 -39.17 23.95 43.95
CA LYS A 285 -38.20 22.86 44.14
C LYS A 285 -38.66 21.55 43.52
N ALA A 286 -39.95 21.22 43.59
CA ALA A 286 -40.50 20.03 42.94
C ALA A 286 -40.41 20.14 41.41
N GLN A 287 -40.78 21.28 40.83
CA GLN A 287 -40.64 21.55 39.40
C GLN A 287 -39.19 21.48 38.93
N LEU A 288 -38.24 22.01 39.71
CA LEU A 288 -36.81 21.89 39.39
C LEU A 288 -36.35 20.43 39.44
N ARG A 289 -36.81 19.64 40.43
CA ARG A 289 -36.49 18.20 40.51
C ARG A 289 -37.04 17.43 39.31
N GLU A 290 -38.28 17.70 38.92
CA GLU A 290 -38.90 17.10 37.73
C GLU A 290 -38.15 17.52 36.45
N TRP A 291 -37.75 18.79 36.34
CA TRP A 291 -36.97 19.28 35.22
C TRP A 291 -35.58 18.63 35.13
N PHE A 292 -34.87 18.48 36.26
CA PHE A 292 -33.59 17.77 36.31
C PHE A 292 -33.75 16.27 36.02
N ALA A 293 -34.83 15.63 36.50
CA ALA A 293 -35.13 14.24 36.19
C ALA A 293 -35.36 14.05 34.69
N ALA A 294 -36.20 14.89 34.06
CA ALA A 294 -36.46 14.86 32.62
C ALA A 294 -35.19 15.14 31.79
N GLN A 295 -34.34 16.08 32.23
CA GLN A 295 -33.03 16.32 31.61
C GLN A 295 -32.10 15.10 31.72
N SER A 296 -32.09 14.43 32.88
CA SER A 296 -31.27 13.23 33.08
C SER A 296 -31.74 12.03 32.27
N GLU A 297 -33.06 11.84 32.13
CA GLU A 297 -33.64 10.81 31.28
C GLU A 297 -33.30 11.07 29.81
N LYS A 298 -33.47 12.31 29.34
CA LYS A 298 -33.09 12.69 27.98
C LYS A 298 -31.60 12.48 27.69
N ALA A 299 -30.73 12.82 28.65
CA ALA A 299 -29.30 12.58 28.52
C ALA A 299 -28.95 11.09 28.45
N LEU A 300 -29.69 10.23 29.17
CA LEU A 300 -29.55 8.78 29.08
C LEU A 300 -30.05 8.22 27.75
N GLU A 301 -31.15 8.75 27.21
CA GLU A 301 -31.65 8.39 25.87
C GLU A 301 -30.65 8.79 24.79
N ASP A 302 -30.14 10.04 24.82
CA ASP A 302 -29.12 10.52 23.89
C ASP A 302 -27.84 9.66 23.96
N ALA A 303 -27.44 9.21 25.16
CA ALA A 303 -26.29 8.32 25.34
C ALA A 303 -26.53 6.94 24.71
N ARG A 304 -27.72 6.35 24.89
CA ARG A 304 -28.10 5.07 24.26
C ARG A 304 -28.13 5.17 22.74
N GLU A 305 -28.70 6.24 22.19
CA GLU A 305 -28.70 6.46 20.74
C GLU A 305 -27.27 6.58 20.18
N LEU A 306 -26.36 7.21 20.92
CA LEU A 306 -24.96 7.34 20.54
C LEU A 306 -24.26 5.98 20.54
N GLU A 307 -24.48 5.16 21.57
CA GLU A 307 -23.97 3.78 21.65
C GLU A 307 -24.48 2.91 20.49
N GLU A 308 -25.77 2.99 20.16
CA GLU A 308 -26.36 2.27 19.03
C GLU A 308 -25.74 2.70 17.69
N ARG A 309 -25.53 4.00 17.48
CA ARG A 309 -24.84 4.51 16.28
C ARG A 309 -23.39 4.05 16.20
N GLU A 310 -22.68 4.00 17.32
CA GLU A 310 -21.31 3.47 17.37
C GLU A 310 -21.25 1.97 17.08
N LEU A 311 -22.20 1.19 17.61
CA LEU A 311 -22.32 -0.24 17.30
C LEU A 311 -22.60 -0.47 15.82
N LEU A 312 -23.51 0.28 15.21
CA LEU A 312 -23.79 0.21 13.78
C LEU A 312 -22.56 0.58 12.93
N ARG A 313 -21.81 1.61 13.31
CA ARG A 313 -20.54 1.96 12.65
C ARG A 313 -19.52 0.83 12.75
N LYS A 314 -19.35 0.21 13.93
CA LYS A 314 -18.46 -0.94 14.11
C LYS A 314 -18.92 -2.15 13.29
N GLN A 315 -20.22 -2.39 13.20
CA GLN A 315 -20.78 -3.43 12.33
C GLN A 315 -20.54 -3.13 10.84
N GLN A 316 -20.63 -1.88 10.41
CA GLN A 316 -20.29 -1.49 9.03
C GLN A 316 -18.80 -1.67 8.75
N GLN A 317 -17.93 -1.22 9.65
CA GLN A 317 -16.47 -1.38 9.53
C GLN A 317 -16.06 -2.86 9.48
N THR A 318 -16.69 -3.72 10.29
CA THR A 318 -16.41 -5.16 10.26
C THR A 318 -16.93 -5.81 8.98
N LYS A 319 -18.09 -5.40 8.45
CA LYS A 319 -18.58 -5.85 7.14
C LYS A 319 -17.63 -5.44 6.02
N GLU A 320 -17.18 -4.18 6.01
CA GLU A 320 -16.18 -3.69 5.04
C GLU A 320 -14.88 -4.48 5.13
N LEU A 321 -14.37 -4.72 6.34
CA LEU A 321 -13.16 -5.52 6.55
C LEU A 321 -13.33 -6.95 6.04
N VAL A 322 -14.48 -7.59 6.31
CA VAL A 322 -14.77 -8.94 5.80
C VAL A 322 -14.81 -8.94 4.27
N THR A 323 -15.48 -7.96 3.64
CA THR A 323 -15.52 -7.88 2.17
C THR A 323 -14.13 -7.66 1.55
N MET A 324 -13.25 -6.90 2.22
CA MET A 324 -11.86 -6.70 1.78
C MET A 324 -11.03 -7.97 1.93
N LEU A 325 -11.24 -8.75 3.00
CA LEU A 325 -10.59 -10.04 3.20
C LEU A 325 -11.07 -11.07 2.18
N ASP A 326 -12.37 -11.12 1.90
CA ASP A 326 -12.96 -12.01 0.89
C ASP A 326 -12.39 -11.70 -0.50
N TRP A 327 -12.28 -10.40 -0.86
CA TRP A 327 -11.63 -9.99 -2.11
C TRP A 327 -10.16 -10.39 -2.17
N ALA A 328 -9.40 -10.23 -1.07
CA ALA A 328 -7.99 -10.64 -1.02
C ALA A 328 -7.82 -12.17 -1.12
N ILE A 329 -8.77 -12.94 -0.57
CA ILE A 329 -8.80 -14.40 -0.72
C ILE A 329 -9.09 -14.78 -2.18
N GLN A 330 -10.04 -14.12 -2.83
CA GLN A 330 -10.36 -14.33 -4.25
C GLN A 330 -9.18 -13.99 -5.16
N ASP A 331 -8.57 -12.82 -4.99
CA ASP A 331 -7.38 -12.39 -5.75
C ASP A 331 -6.21 -13.37 -5.56
N LYS A 332 -6.03 -13.90 -4.35
CA LYS A 332 -5.03 -14.94 -4.11
C LYS A 332 -5.36 -16.24 -4.84
N GLN A 333 -6.62 -16.70 -4.79
CA GLN A 333 -7.06 -17.92 -5.48
C GLN A 333 -6.94 -17.79 -7.00
N GLU A 334 -7.26 -16.61 -7.57
CA GLU A 334 -7.09 -16.34 -9.00
C GLU A 334 -5.61 -16.45 -9.41
N ARG A 335 -4.69 -15.87 -8.63
CA ARG A 335 -3.24 -16.01 -8.87
C ARG A 335 -2.72 -17.44 -8.74
N GLU A 336 -3.24 -18.20 -7.78
CA GLU A 336 -2.90 -19.63 -7.63
C GLU A 336 -3.40 -20.42 -8.84
N ASN A 337 -4.63 -20.18 -9.31
CA ASN A 337 -5.18 -20.83 -10.50
C ASN A 337 -4.43 -20.44 -11.79
N GLU A 338 -4.01 -19.18 -11.92
CA GLU A 338 -3.17 -18.73 -13.04
C GLU A 338 -1.80 -19.43 -13.01
N ALA A 339 -1.17 -19.52 -11.83
CA ALA A 339 0.10 -20.22 -11.67
C ALA A 339 -0.01 -21.72 -11.99
N ASP A 340 -1.08 -22.38 -11.54
CA ASP A 340 -1.36 -23.78 -11.88
C ASP A 340 -1.59 -23.96 -13.39
N GLY A 341 -2.24 -22.98 -14.03
CA GLY A 341 -2.42 -22.92 -15.49
C GLY A 341 -1.09 -22.81 -16.24
N ASP A 342 -0.23 -21.90 -15.81
CA ASP A 342 1.11 -21.71 -16.37
C ASP A 342 2.00 -22.94 -16.17
N GLU A 343 1.95 -23.60 -15.01
CA GLU A 343 2.68 -24.85 -14.74
C GLU A 343 2.20 -25.98 -15.67
N ALA A 344 0.88 -26.12 -15.84
CA ALA A 344 0.31 -27.10 -16.76
C ALA A 344 0.68 -26.82 -18.23
N GLU A 345 0.81 -25.55 -18.63
CA GLU A 345 1.28 -25.18 -19.97
C GLU A 345 2.76 -25.49 -20.16
N LEU A 346 3.60 -25.21 -19.16
CA LEU A 346 5.02 -25.56 -19.16
C LEU A 346 5.23 -27.07 -19.28
N ASP A 347 4.41 -27.86 -18.59
CA ASP A 347 4.44 -29.33 -18.70
C ASP A 347 4.07 -29.80 -20.11
N ARG A 348 3.04 -29.22 -20.73
CA ARG A 348 2.69 -29.53 -22.14
C ARG A 348 3.82 -29.19 -23.10
N ILE A 349 4.48 -28.05 -22.92
CA ILE A 349 5.62 -27.64 -23.74
C ILE A 349 6.80 -28.61 -23.52
N ASN A 350 7.08 -28.98 -22.28
CA ASN A 350 8.14 -29.93 -21.94
C ASN A 350 7.89 -31.31 -22.55
N GLU A 351 6.67 -31.82 -22.46
CA GLU A 351 6.28 -33.06 -23.13
C GLU A 351 6.50 -32.96 -24.65
N HIS A 352 6.13 -31.85 -25.27
CA HIS A 352 6.33 -31.64 -26.70
C HIS A 352 7.83 -31.64 -27.07
N ILE A 353 8.66 -30.98 -26.27
CA ILE A 353 10.12 -30.97 -26.44
C ILE A 353 10.69 -32.38 -26.29
N MET A 354 10.21 -33.16 -25.32
CA MET A 354 10.65 -34.55 -25.14
C MET A 354 10.30 -35.43 -26.33
N ARG A 355 9.07 -35.31 -26.87
CA ARG A 355 8.66 -36.01 -28.10
C ARG A 355 9.49 -35.60 -29.33
N ILE A 356 9.92 -34.33 -29.41
CA ILE A 356 10.85 -33.88 -30.47
C ILE A 356 12.23 -34.51 -30.27
N LYS A 357 12.78 -34.49 -29.05
CA LYS A 357 14.08 -35.09 -28.73
C LYS A 357 14.11 -36.58 -29.03
N GLU A 358 13.05 -37.30 -28.69
CA GLU A 358 12.89 -38.72 -29.02
C GLU A 358 12.91 -38.96 -30.53
N ARG A 359 12.14 -38.16 -31.31
CA ARG A 359 12.17 -38.24 -32.78
C ARG A 359 13.56 -37.96 -33.36
N ILE A 360 14.29 -36.99 -32.82
CA ILE A 360 15.67 -36.70 -33.24
C ILE A 360 16.61 -37.87 -32.89
N ALA A 361 16.49 -38.44 -31.69
CA ALA A 361 17.29 -39.57 -31.26
C ALA A 361 17.04 -40.82 -32.13
N LEU A 362 15.78 -41.09 -32.49
CA LEU A 362 15.42 -42.16 -33.43
C LEU A 362 16.04 -41.95 -34.81
N LYS A 363 15.89 -40.75 -35.39
CA LYS A 363 16.51 -40.42 -36.68
C LYS A 363 18.03 -40.55 -36.65
N ARG A 364 18.69 -40.12 -35.56
CA ARG A 364 20.14 -40.29 -35.39
C ARG A 364 20.53 -41.77 -35.40
N LYS A 365 19.84 -42.61 -34.62
CA LYS A 365 20.07 -44.07 -34.61
C LYS A 365 19.85 -44.69 -35.99
N GLU A 366 18.83 -44.28 -36.74
CA GLU A 366 18.58 -44.76 -38.10
C GLU A 366 19.70 -44.36 -39.06
N THR A 367 20.17 -43.11 -38.99
CA THR A 367 21.30 -42.63 -39.83
C THR A 367 22.61 -43.32 -39.48
N GLU A 368 22.91 -43.51 -38.19
CA GLU A 368 24.08 -44.25 -37.72
C GLU A 368 24.01 -45.71 -38.19
N ALA A 369 22.87 -46.38 -38.05
CA ALA A 369 22.66 -47.73 -38.54
C ALA A 369 22.81 -47.82 -40.07
N ALA A 370 22.33 -46.83 -40.83
CA ALA A 370 22.50 -46.75 -42.27
C ALA A 370 23.99 -46.58 -42.67
N LEU A 371 24.73 -45.74 -41.94
CA LEU A 371 26.18 -45.57 -42.13
C LEU A 371 26.94 -46.87 -41.83
N ILE A 372 26.59 -47.56 -40.74
CA ILE A 372 27.17 -48.86 -40.39
C ILE A 372 26.89 -49.89 -41.48
N ARG A 373 25.63 -50.00 -41.95
CA ARG A 373 25.27 -50.88 -43.07
C ARG A 373 26.06 -50.56 -44.34
N SER A 374 26.21 -49.28 -44.69
CA SER A 374 27.03 -48.86 -45.84
C SER A 374 28.50 -49.27 -45.68
N ARG A 375 29.06 -49.14 -44.47
CA ARG A 375 30.44 -49.57 -44.17
C ARG A 375 30.61 -51.08 -44.28
N VAL A 376 29.64 -51.86 -43.75
CA VAL A 376 29.64 -53.32 -43.87
C VAL A 376 29.58 -53.74 -45.34
N LEU A 377 28.66 -53.17 -46.13
CA LEU A 377 28.56 -53.46 -47.57
C LEU A 377 29.85 -53.14 -48.34
N ARG A 378 30.54 -52.04 -48.02
CA ARG A 378 31.86 -51.73 -48.60
C ARG A 378 32.91 -52.77 -48.20
N ASN A 379 32.95 -53.16 -46.93
CA ASN A 379 33.88 -54.17 -46.46
C ASN A 379 33.61 -55.54 -47.10
N GLU A 380 32.34 -55.94 -47.24
CA GLU A 380 31.92 -57.15 -47.95
C GLU A 380 32.31 -57.09 -49.43
N TYR A 381 32.14 -55.93 -50.09
CA TYR A 381 32.59 -55.73 -51.46
C TYR A 381 34.12 -55.88 -51.61
N VAL A 382 34.90 -55.32 -50.67
CA VAL A 382 36.36 -55.50 -50.67
C VAL A 382 36.73 -56.96 -50.39
N ALA A 383 36.04 -57.61 -49.45
CA ALA A 383 36.28 -59.01 -49.11
C ALA A 383 35.97 -59.95 -50.28
N THR A 384 34.88 -59.73 -51.02
CA THR A 384 34.54 -60.51 -52.21
C THR A 384 35.56 -60.34 -53.34
N LYS A 385 36.21 -59.17 -53.46
CA LYS A 385 37.33 -58.96 -54.39
C LYS A 385 38.65 -59.56 -53.90
N ALA A 386 38.91 -59.56 -52.60
CA ALA A 386 40.13 -60.09 -52.01
C ALA A 386 40.15 -61.64 -51.95
N ALA A 387 39.00 -62.28 -51.75
CA ALA A 387 38.87 -63.74 -51.69
C ALA A 387 39.47 -64.48 -52.90
N PRO A 388 39.14 -64.16 -54.17
CA PRO A 388 39.72 -64.86 -55.31
C PRO A 388 41.22 -64.60 -55.48
N ILE A 389 41.73 -63.44 -55.05
CA ILE A 389 43.17 -63.13 -55.05
C ILE A 389 43.90 -64.01 -54.04
N GLN A 390 43.33 -64.18 -52.84
CA GLN A 390 43.88 -65.07 -51.82
C GLN A 390 43.78 -66.55 -52.23
N ASP A 391 42.69 -66.96 -52.87
CA ASP A 391 42.54 -68.32 -53.37
C ASP A 391 43.52 -68.63 -54.51
N GLN A 392 43.77 -67.68 -55.42
CA GLN A 392 44.82 -67.80 -56.43
C GLN A 392 46.20 -67.93 -55.79
N PHE A 393 46.50 -67.11 -54.78
CA PHE A 393 47.76 -67.21 -54.04
C PHE A 393 47.92 -68.54 -53.29
N ARG A 394 46.83 -69.08 -52.73
CA ARG A 394 46.84 -70.41 -52.11
C ARG A 394 47.09 -71.50 -53.15
N LYS A 395 46.40 -71.47 -54.29
CA LYS A 395 46.60 -72.43 -55.38
C LYS A 395 48.05 -72.43 -55.90
N THR A 396 48.64 -71.26 -56.13
CA THR A 396 50.05 -71.18 -56.58
C THR A 396 51.02 -71.67 -55.51
N ARG A 397 50.73 -71.41 -54.23
CA ARG A 397 51.51 -71.95 -53.11
C ARG A 397 51.37 -73.46 -53.00
N ASP A 398 50.17 -73.99 -53.13
CA ASP A 398 49.90 -75.42 -53.03
C ASP A 398 50.50 -76.16 -54.24
N GLU A 399 50.45 -75.59 -55.45
CA GLU A 399 51.17 -76.10 -56.64
C GLU A 399 52.70 -76.09 -56.44
N PHE A 400 53.24 -75.08 -55.77
CA PHE A 400 54.66 -75.02 -55.42
C PHE A 400 55.04 -76.10 -54.40
N LEU A 401 54.21 -76.29 -53.37
CA LEU A 401 54.40 -77.34 -52.38
C LEU A 401 54.25 -78.73 -53.00
N HIS A 402 53.31 -78.92 -53.94
CA HIS A 402 53.11 -80.18 -54.65
C HIS A 402 54.29 -80.52 -55.57
N LYS A 403 54.95 -79.51 -56.18
CA LYS A 403 56.21 -79.68 -56.94
C LYS A 403 57.39 -80.04 -56.03
N MET A 404 57.40 -79.55 -54.79
CA MET A 404 58.40 -79.91 -53.78
C MET A 404 58.20 -81.33 -53.24
N GLU A 405 56.95 -81.82 -53.16
CA GLU A 405 56.63 -83.18 -52.73
C GLU A 405 57.07 -84.26 -53.74
N HIS A 406 57.22 -83.93 -55.03
CA HIS A 406 57.74 -84.85 -56.06
C HIS A 406 59.27 -84.90 -56.19
N ALA A 407 60.03 -84.16 -55.37
CA ALA A 407 61.51 -84.12 -55.42
C ALA A 407 62.21 -85.11 -54.48
N HIS A 408 61.47 -85.96 -53.76
CA HIS A 408 62.05 -86.89 -52.78
C HIS A 408 61.38 -88.28 -52.80
N GLU A 409 61.66 -89.06 -53.85
CA GLU A 409 61.49 -90.52 -53.84
C GLU A 409 62.85 -91.19 -53.54
N GLY A 410 63.07 -91.47 -52.26
CA GLY A 410 64.25 -92.17 -51.72
C GLY A 410 63.86 -92.93 -50.46
N GLU A 411 62.87 -93.81 -50.59
CA GLU A 411 62.13 -94.45 -49.52
C GLU A 411 62.83 -95.70 -48.98
N LEU A 412 63.76 -95.52 -48.03
CA LEU A 412 63.89 -96.43 -46.86
C LEU A 412 64.72 -95.80 -45.73
N GLU A 413 65.67 -94.90 -46.04
CA GLU A 413 66.31 -94.02 -45.04
C GLU A 413 65.36 -92.92 -44.51
N HIS A 414 64.37 -92.53 -45.31
CA HIS A 414 63.39 -91.51 -44.95
C HIS A 414 62.48 -91.91 -43.78
N ARG A 415 62.22 -93.21 -43.56
CA ARG A 415 61.40 -93.65 -42.42
C ARG A 415 62.13 -93.52 -41.08
N LEU A 416 63.45 -93.79 -41.06
CA LEU A 416 64.28 -93.60 -39.86
C LEU A 416 64.61 -92.12 -39.61
N ARG A 417 64.79 -91.30 -40.67
CA ARG A 417 64.90 -89.83 -40.54
C ARG A 417 63.57 -89.18 -40.16
N ALA A 418 62.43 -89.64 -40.67
CA ALA A 418 61.12 -89.08 -40.35
C ALA A 418 60.72 -89.31 -38.88
N GLU A 419 61.06 -90.45 -38.27
CA GLU A 419 60.87 -90.64 -36.82
C GLU A 419 61.77 -89.72 -35.99
N ALA A 420 63.03 -89.51 -36.40
CA ALA A 420 63.94 -88.56 -35.75
C ALA A 420 63.49 -87.10 -35.93
N ASP A 421 62.99 -86.74 -37.10
CA ASP A 421 62.46 -85.41 -37.41
C ASP A 421 61.09 -85.17 -36.76
N GLN A 422 60.27 -86.20 -36.56
CA GLN A 422 59.03 -86.10 -35.79
C GLN A 422 59.34 -85.85 -34.31
N ARG A 423 60.38 -86.46 -33.75
CA ARG A 423 60.89 -86.15 -32.40
C ARG A 423 61.49 -84.75 -32.31
N LYS A 424 62.22 -84.28 -33.34
CA LYS A 424 62.71 -82.89 -33.40
C LYS A 424 61.58 -81.88 -33.55
N ARG A 425 60.58 -82.13 -34.39
CA ARG A 425 59.42 -81.25 -34.61
C ARG A 425 58.53 -81.18 -33.38
N THR A 426 58.34 -82.29 -32.65
CA THR A 426 57.58 -82.28 -31.39
C THR A 426 58.32 -81.55 -30.28
N MET A 427 59.66 -81.71 -30.17
CA MET A 427 60.47 -80.87 -29.28
C MET A 427 60.44 -79.40 -29.68
N GLN A 428 60.60 -79.07 -30.96
CA GLN A 428 60.56 -77.70 -31.46
C GLN A 428 59.19 -77.06 -31.25
N ALA A 429 58.10 -77.78 -31.51
CA ALA A 429 56.75 -77.32 -31.23
C ALA A 429 56.51 -77.10 -29.73
N CYS A 430 57.08 -77.94 -28.86
CA CYS A 430 57.03 -77.74 -27.41
C CYS A 430 57.80 -76.48 -26.98
N VAL A 431 58.99 -76.26 -27.55
CA VAL A 431 59.81 -75.06 -27.30
C VAL A 431 59.11 -73.80 -27.83
N GLU A 432 58.51 -73.84 -29.02
CA GLU A 432 57.74 -72.73 -29.61
C GLU A 432 56.46 -72.44 -28.81
N ALA A 433 55.75 -73.47 -28.35
CA ALA A 433 54.58 -73.30 -27.49
C ALA A 433 54.96 -72.68 -26.15
N MET A 434 56.11 -73.07 -25.58
CA MET A 434 56.65 -72.45 -24.37
C MET A 434 57.08 -70.99 -24.61
N GLN A 435 57.70 -70.68 -25.76
CA GLN A 435 58.05 -69.32 -26.15
C GLN A 435 56.80 -68.44 -26.33
N ARG A 436 55.77 -68.93 -27.02
CA ARG A 436 54.48 -68.23 -27.16
C ARG A 436 53.81 -68.01 -25.82
N SER A 437 53.82 -69.00 -24.92
CA SER A 437 53.30 -68.84 -23.56
C SER A 437 54.05 -67.77 -22.76
N VAL A 438 55.37 -67.67 -22.91
CA VAL A 438 56.19 -66.62 -22.29
C VAL A 438 55.89 -65.25 -22.90
N GLU A 439 55.71 -65.15 -24.21
CA GLU A 439 55.33 -63.91 -24.89
C GLU A 439 53.92 -63.44 -24.52
N ASP A 440 52.97 -64.34 -24.43
CA ASP A 440 51.60 -64.03 -24.02
C ASP A 440 51.54 -63.58 -22.56
N ARG A 441 52.32 -64.22 -21.66
CA ARG A 441 52.50 -63.71 -20.29
C ARG A 441 53.12 -62.32 -20.26
N ARG A 442 54.11 -62.04 -21.11
CA ARG A 442 54.69 -60.69 -21.23
C ARG A 442 53.68 -59.68 -21.73
N ARG A 443 52.84 -60.03 -22.71
CA ARG A 443 51.76 -59.17 -23.21
C ARG A 443 50.71 -58.91 -22.14
N GLN A 444 50.31 -59.93 -21.38
CA GLN A 444 49.39 -59.79 -20.26
C GLN A 444 49.95 -58.86 -19.17
N GLN A 445 51.21 -59.02 -18.79
CA GLN A 445 51.88 -58.12 -17.83
C GLN A 445 51.96 -56.67 -18.32
N VAL A 446 52.09 -56.46 -19.63
CA VAL A 446 52.07 -55.11 -20.20
C VAL A 446 50.67 -54.51 -20.15
N LEU A 447 49.63 -55.28 -20.49
CA LEU A 447 48.23 -54.84 -20.39
C LEU A 447 47.83 -54.52 -18.95
N GLU A 448 48.18 -55.38 -17.99
CA GLU A 448 47.92 -55.17 -16.56
C GLU A 448 48.59 -53.89 -16.05
N LYS A 449 49.83 -53.60 -16.49
CA LYS A 449 50.50 -52.33 -16.17
C LYS A 449 49.80 -51.11 -16.78
N PHE A 450 49.19 -51.24 -17.96
CA PHE A 450 48.40 -50.17 -18.56
C PHE A 450 47.09 -49.95 -17.80
N GLU A 451 46.38 -51.02 -17.44
CA GLU A 451 45.17 -50.97 -16.64
C GLU A 451 45.44 -50.34 -15.26
N ASP A 452 46.51 -50.76 -14.58
CA ASP A 452 46.95 -50.16 -13.31
C ASP A 452 47.27 -48.66 -13.45
N ALA A 453 47.92 -48.27 -14.55
CA ALA A 453 48.23 -46.87 -14.82
C ALA A 453 46.95 -46.05 -15.09
N GLU A 454 45.96 -46.63 -15.78
CA GLU A 454 44.66 -45.99 -15.99
C GLU A 454 43.86 -45.86 -14.69
N VAL A 455 43.81 -46.90 -13.86
CA VAL A 455 43.16 -46.87 -12.55
C VAL A 455 43.79 -45.80 -11.65
N ARG A 456 45.14 -45.70 -11.64
CA ARG A 456 45.84 -44.63 -10.89
C ARG A 456 45.46 -43.24 -11.40
N LYS A 457 45.49 -43.01 -12.72
CA LYS A 457 45.07 -41.73 -13.31
C LYS A 457 43.62 -41.37 -12.94
N GLN A 458 42.70 -42.31 -13.03
CA GLN A 458 41.30 -42.09 -12.63
C GLN A 458 41.18 -41.77 -11.13
N SER A 459 41.93 -42.47 -10.27
CA SER A 459 41.94 -42.20 -8.83
C SER A 459 42.51 -40.81 -8.49
N GLU A 460 43.57 -40.38 -9.19
CA GLU A 460 44.15 -39.04 -9.04
C GLU A 460 43.21 -37.95 -9.54
N GLU A 461 42.51 -38.17 -10.65
CA GLU A 461 41.49 -37.25 -11.17
C GLU A 461 40.31 -37.12 -10.20
N LEU A 462 39.85 -38.23 -9.62
CA LEU A 462 38.82 -38.23 -8.58
C LEU A 462 39.29 -37.45 -7.33
N ALA A 463 40.54 -37.65 -6.89
CA ALA A 463 41.12 -36.92 -5.76
C ALA A 463 41.24 -35.41 -6.05
N ARG A 464 41.68 -35.02 -7.25
CA ARG A 464 41.73 -33.61 -7.70
C ARG A 464 40.34 -32.98 -7.76
N ASN A 465 39.35 -33.72 -8.27
CA ASN A 465 37.96 -33.28 -8.32
C ASN A 465 37.36 -33.13 -6.91
N ALA A 466 37.67 -34.06 -6.00
CA ALA A 466 37.26 -33.97 -4.60
C ALA A 466 37.87 -32.74 -3.91
N ALA A 467 39.17 -32.47 -4.09
CA ALA A 467 39.83 -31.28 -3.56
C ALA A 467 39.21 -29.98 -4.09
N ARG A 468 39.01 -29.86 -5.41
CA ARG A 468 38.32 -28.71 -6.04
C ARG A 468 36.89 -28.54 -5.49
N SER A 469 36.19 -29.64 -5.21
CA SER A 469 34.85 -29.59 -4.64
C SER A 469 34.87 -29.08 -3.19
N ALA A 470 35.87 -29.46 -2.41
CA ALA A 470 36.05 -29.01 -1.02
C ALA A 470 36.38 -27.51 -0.97
N ASP A 471 37.26 -27.03 -1.84
CA ASP A 471 37.59 -25.60 -1.93
C ASP A 471 36.36 -24.76 -2.34
N ARG A 472 35.58 -25.22 -3.32
CA ARG A 472 34.29 -24.58 -3.67
C ARG A 472 33.31 -24.54 -2.50
N ARG A 473 33.30 -25.54 -1.62
CA ARG A 473 32.47 -25.51 -0.40
C ARG A 473 32.98 -24.47 0.58
N LYS A 474 34.29 -24.38 0.81
CA LYS A 474 34.91 -23.35 1.66
C LYS A 474 34.62 -21.95 1.15
N ASP A 475 34.78 -21.71 -0.15
CA ASP A 475 34.48 -20.43 -0.77
C ASP A 475 33.00 -20.07 -0.63
N ARG A 476 32.09 -21.04 -0.85
CA ARG A 476 30.66 -20.83 -0.62
C ARG A 476 30.36 -20.46 0.83
N THR A 477 30.95 -21.16 1.81
CA THR A 477 30.76 -20.82 3.23
C THR A 477 31.31 -19.44 3.57
N LYS A 478 32.46 -19.06 3.00
CA LYS A 478 33.07 -17.73 3.19
C LYS A 478 32.20 -16.63 2.59
N THR A 479 31.66 -16.84 1.39
CA THR A 479 30.72 -15.90 0.75
C THR A 479 29.43 -15.77 1.56
N ILE A 480 28.85 -16.88 2.03
CA ILE A 480 27.67 -16.88 2.88
C ILE A 480 27.93 -16.10 4.18
N GLN A 481 29.06 -16.35 4.84
CA GLN A 481 29.45 -15.64 6.06
C GLN A 481 29.68 -14.14 5.81
N ALA A 482 30.25 -13.76 4.66
CA ALA A 482 30.44 -12.37 4.28
C ALA A 482 29.10 -11.65 4.03
N VAL A 483 28.14 -12.32 3.40
CA VAL A 483 26.77 -11.79 3.19
C VAL A 483 26.09 -11.56 4.54
N PHE A 484 26.02 -12.57 5.41
CA PHE A 484 25.42 -12.40 6.75
C PHE A 484 26.14 -11.36 7.60
N GLY A 485 27.47 -11.26 7.51
CA GLY A 485 28.24 -10.23 8.21
C GLY A 485 27.95 -8.81 7.69
N ASN A 486 27.68 -8.66 6.39
CA ASN A 486 27.28 -7.39 5.81
C ASN A 486 25.85 -7.02 6.19
N ASP A 487 24.92 -7.98 6.14
CA ASP A 487 23.53 -7.78 6.54
C ASP A 487 23.43 -7.37 8.02
N TYR A 488 24.16 -8.05 8.91
CA TYR A 488 24.19 -7.68 10.33
C TYR A 488 24.78 -6.27 10.57
N ARG A 489 25.85 -5.90 9.86
CA ARG A 489 26.39 -4.52 9.94
C ARG A 489 25.39 -3.49 9.44
N ARG A 490 24.66 -3.82 8.38
CA ARG A 490 23.61 -2.97 7.82
C ARG A 490 22.46 -2.79 8.83
N GLU A 491 21.96 -3.87 9.42
CA GLU A 491 20.93 -3.81 10.47
C GLU A 491 21.36 -2.94 11.66
N ILE A 492 22.60 -3.10 12.16
CA ILE A 492 23.14 -2.23 13.21
C ILE A 492 23.14 -0.77 12.76
N SER A 493 23.60 -0.47 11.55
CA SER A 493 23.64 0.90 11.03
C SER A 493 22.23 1.51 10.89
N GLU A 494 21.26 0.69 10.47
CA GLU A 494 19.85 1.09 10.34
C GLU A 494 19.26 1.38 11.72
N HIS A 495 19.48 0.52 12.72
CA HIS A 495 19.05 0.75 14.10
C HIS A 495 19.70 2.00 14.72
N VAL A 496 21.00 2.22 14.52
CA VAL A 496 21.69 3.43 15.00
C VAL A 496 21.11 4.67 14.32
N SER A 497 20.86 4.62 13.02
CA SER A 497 20.26 5.73 12.27
C SER A 497 18.81 6.02 12.70
N ALA A 498 18.02 4.97 12.97
CA ALA A 498 16.65 5.08 13.46
C ALA A 498 16.63 5.70 14.86
N ASN A 499 17.48 5.23 15.77
CA ASN A 499 17.63 5.80 17.11
C ASN A 499 18.09 7.27 17.05
N ALA A 500 18.99 7.62 16.14
CA ALA A 500 19.40 9.00 15.93
C ALA A 500 18.23 9.87 15.43
N ARG A 501 17.39 9.37 14.52
CA ARG A 501 16.18 10.05 14.04
C ARG A 501 15.15 10.24 15.17
N VAL A 502 14.94 9.24 16.02
CA VAL A 502 14.05 9.33 17.19
C VAL A 502 14.55 10.38 18.17
N LYS A 503 15.85 10.38 18.49
CA LYS A 503 16.46 11.41 19.36
C LYS A 503 16.34 12.81 18.75
N ALA A 504 16.55 12.95 17.44
CA ALA A 504 16.38 14.21 16.73
C ALA A 504 14.92 14.70 16.75
N ALA A 505 13.95 13.81 16.50
CA ALA A 505 12.53 14.11 16.58
C ALA A 505 12.14 14.53 18.00
N HIS A 506 12.59 13.83 19.03
CA HIS A 506 12.33 14.20 20.42
C HIS A 506 12.94 15.56 20.78
N LYS A 507 14.14 15.88 20.27
CA LYS A 507 14.76 17.20 20.45
C LYS A 507 13.94 18.31 19.76
N GLN A 508 13.41 18.04 18.57
CA GLN A 508 12.54 18.96 17.84
C GLN A 508 11.19 19.15 18.53
N GLU A 509 10.57 18.07 19.02
CA GLU A 509 9.34 18.14 19.82
C GLU A 509 9.55 18.96 21.09
N TYR A 510 10.69 18.77 21.77
CA TYR A 510 11.04 19.56 22.94
C TYR A 510 11.24 21.04 22.60
N SER A 511 11.97 21.38 21.54
CA SER A 511 12.14 22.79 21.14
C SER A 511 10.82 23.43 20.72
N GLN A 512 9.95 22.70 20.00
CA GLN A 512 8.62 23.18 19.62
C GLN A 512 7.72 23.37 20.85
N ALA A 513 7.79 22.49 21.84
CA ALA A 513 7.04 22.63 23.08
C ALA A 513 7.48 23.88 23.86
N VAL A 514 8.79 24.13 23.95
CA VAL A 514 9.35 25.34 24.58
C VAL A 514 8.93 26.61 23.82
N GLU A 515 9.01 26.60 22.48
CA GLU A 515 8.58 27.72 21.65
C GLU A 515 7.08 28.01 21.81
N LYS A 516 6.24 26.96 21.84
CA LYS A 516 4.81 27.09 22.06
C LYS A 516 4.51 27.70 23.43
N GLN A 517 5.21 27.26 24.47
CA GLN A 517 5.07 27.84 25.81
C GLN A 517 5.47 29.32 25.83
N LEU A 518 6.56 29.69 25.17
CA LEU A 518 6.96 31.11 25.02
C LEU A 518 5.91 31.93 24.25
N GLN A 519 5.26 31.34 23.24
CA GLN A 519 4.16 32.00 22.53
C GLN A 519 2.93 32.20 23.43
N GLU A 520 2.54 31.18 24.20
CA GLU A 520 1.46 31.26 25.18
C GLU A 520 1.73 32.32 26.25
N ASP A 521 2.96 32.39 26.77
CA ASP A 521 3.37 33.42 27.73
C ASP A 521 3.35 34.82 27.12
N ARG A 522 3.78 34.98 25.86
CA ARG A 522 3.67 36.26 25.13
C ARG A 522 2.22 36.68 24.95
N GLN A 523 1.33 35.76 24.55
CA GLN A 523 -0.10 36.02 24.41
C GLN A 523 -0.73 36.42 25.74
N PHE A 524 -0.37 35.73 26.82
CA PHE A 524 -0.80 36.07 28.18
C PHE A 524 -0.37 37.49 28.58
N HIS A 525 0.90 37.85 28.36
CA HIS A 525 1.40 39.20 28.65
C HIS A 525 0.70 40.28 27.82
N GLN A 526 0.49 40.03 26.52
CA GLN A 526 -0.24 40.95 25.65
C GLN A 526 -1.69 41.16 26.14
N PHE A 527 -2.35 40.08 26.55
CA PHE A 527 -3.68 40.13 27.14
C PHE A 527 -3.69 40.92 28.45
N ALA A 528 -2.75 40.66 29.37
CA ALA A 528 -2.63 41.38 30.63
C ALA A 528 -2.39 42.89 30.41
N MET A 529 -1.50 43.24 29.50
CA MET A 529 -1.23 44.63 29.12
C MET A 529 -2.45 45.31 28.51
N LYS A 530 -3.19 44.61 27.64
CA LYS A 530 -4.45 45.11 27.07
C LYS A 530 -5.49 45.33 28.16
N LEU A 531 -5.64 44.38 29.09
CA LEU A 531 -6.57 44.49 30.21
C LEU A 531 -6.22 45.68 31.12
N CYS A 532 -4.95 45.91 31.43
CA CYS A 532 -4.53 47.08 32.19
C CYS A 532 -4.84 48.40 31.46
N LYS A 533 -4.62 48.46 30.14
CA LYS A 533 -4.99 49.61 29.31
C LYS A 533 -6.51 49.85 29.31
N ASP A 534 -7.30 48.79 29.17
CA ASP A 534 -8.76 48.85 29.18
C ASP A 534 -9.30 49.30 30.55
N LEU A 535 -8.69 48.85 31.65
CA LEU A 535 -9.04 49.34 32.99
C LEU A 535 -8.72 50.82 33.17
N ARG A 536 -7.56 51.27 32.68
CA ARG A 536 -7.18 52.70 32.71
C ARG A 536 -8.13 53.55 31.88
N SER A 537 -8.54 53.10 30.69
CA SER A 537 -9.47 53.86 29.82
C SER A 537 -10.87 53.97 30.42
N ILE A 538 -11.33 52.96 31.17
CA ILE A 538 -12.58 53.00 31.94
C ILE A 538 -12.45 53.90 33.19
N GLY A 539 -11.23 54.32 33.56
CA GLY A 539 -10.93 55.07 34.78
C GLY A 539 -10.99 54.20 36.04
N ASN A 540 -10.60 52.94 35.93
CA ASN A 540 -10.40 52.03 37.07
C ASN A 540 -8.91 51.97 37.40
N ASP A 541 -8.59 51.67 38.67
CA ASP A 541 -7.21 51.48 39.12
C ASP A 541 -6.67 50.11 38.64
N PRO A 542 -5.61 50.06 37.80
CA PRO A 542 -5.02 48.81 37.33
C PRO A 542 -4.10 48.13 38.37
N ALA A 543 -3.77 48.79 39.48
CA ALA A 543 -2.75 48.31 40.43
C ALA A 543 -2.98 46.88 40.97
N PRO A 544 -4.22 46.42 41.26
CA PRO A 544 -4.45 45.03 41.70
C PRO A 544 -4.10 44.00 40.62
N VAL A 545 -4.33 44.33 39.35
CA VAL A 545 -4.01 43.46 38.21
C VAL A 545 -2.49 43.44 37.98
N GLU A 546 -1.83 44.60 38.04
CA GLU A 546 -0.38 44.72 37.91
C GLU A 546 0.37 43.99 39.03
N LYS A 547 -0.10 44.13 40.27
CA LYS A 547 0.45 43.39 41.42
C LYS A 547 0.32 41.89 41.22
N ARG A 548 -0.86 41.42 40.78
CA ARG A 548 -1.07 39.98 40.56
C ARG A 548 -0.23 39.45 39.40
N LEU A 549 -0.04 40.23 38.35
CA LEU A 549 0.84 39.89 37.23
C LEU A 549 2.30 39.73 37.71
N ALA A 550 2.80 40.67 38.51
CA ALA A 550 4.14 40.59 39.09
C ALA A 550 4.32 39.37 40.02
N GLU A 551 3.31 39.03 40.82
CA GLU A 551 3.31 37.80 41.63
C GLU A 551 3.42 36.53 40.77
N MET A 552 2.71 36.49 39.65
CA MET A 552 2.71 35.34 38.74
C MET A 552 4.00 35.20 37.94
N ASP A 553 4.68 36.31 37.66
CA ASP A 553 5.99 36.30 37.01
C ASP A 553 7.12 35.80 37.92
N LEU A 554 6.96 35.99 39.23
CA LEU A 554 7.91 35.54 40.23
C LEU A 554 7.74 34.06 40.60
N ASP A 555 6.57 33.45 40.37
CA ASP A 555 6.32 32.05 40.70
C ASP A 555 6.62 31.12 39.51
N PRO A 556 7.78 30.43 39.49
CA PRO A 556 8.11 29.50 38.42
C PRO A 556 7.15 28.30 38.37
N ARG A 557 6.45 27.98 39.47
CA ARG A 557 5.44 26.90 39.47
C ARG A 557 4.20 27.29 38.68
N ALA A 558 3.87 28.57 38.62
CA ALA A 558 2.79 29.09 37.78
C ALA A 558 3.14 29.08 36.28
N ARG A 559 4.44 29.01 35.96
CA ARG A 559 4.96 28.92 34.58
C ARG A 559 5.21 27.51 34.12
N GLN A 560 5.36 26.54 35.02
CA GLN A 560 5.51 25.16 34.59
C GLN A 560 4.23 24.73 33.89
N PRO A 561 4.31 24.19 32.66
CA PRO A 561 3.16 23.49 32.12
C PRO A 561 2.78 22.48 33.19
N VAL A 562 1.48 22.40 33.54
CA VAL A 562 0.97 21.24 34.29
C VAL A 562 1.48 20.08 33.47
N ALA A 563 2.57 19.47 33.93
CA ALA A 563 3.34 18.56 33.12
C ALA A 563 2.31 17.54 32.76
N SER A 564 1.90 17.56 31.48
CA SER A 564 0.82 16.71 31.03
C SER A 564 1.18 15.37 31.59
N GLU A 565 0.27 14.74 32.30
CA GLU A 565 0.40 13.38 32.77
C GLU A 565 0.52 12.45 31.54
N ARG A 566 1.47 12.67 30.63
CA ARG A 566 2.46 11.67 30.27
C ARG A 566 2.96 11.14 31.60
N THR A 567 2.14 10.25 32.19
CA THR A 567 2.55 8.97 32.70
C THR A 567 4.00 8.82 32.33
N SER A 568 4.86 9.26 33.26
CA SER A 568 6.28 9.07 33.18
C SER A 568 6.40 7.61 32.81
N ASP A 569 6.75 7.36 31.56
CA ASP A 569 6.74 6.04 30.97
C ASP A 569 7.68 5.24 31.85
N THR A 570 7.10 4.49 32.79
CA THR A 570 7.81 3.94 33.94
C THR A 570 8.86 2.97 33.43
N PHE A 571 8.64 2.43 32.23
CA PHE A 571 9.57 1.66 31.43
C PHE A 571 10.82 2.43 30.99
N HIS A 572 10.71 3.70 30.59
CA HIS A 572 11.87 4.52 30.21
C HIS A 572 12.76 4.87 31.40
N ARG A 573 12.18 4.98 32.60
CA ARG A 573 12.93 5.21 33.85
C ARG A 573 13.62 3.94 34.36
N LEU A 574 13.12 2.76 34.00
CA LEU A 574 13.68 1.45 34.34
C LEU A 574 14.75 0.98 33.35
N GLY A 575 15.06 1.74 32.29
CA GLY A 575 16.14 1.42 31.35
C GLY A 575 15.84 0.26 30.40
N PHE A 576 14.57 -0.15 30.27
CA PHE A 576 14.17 -1.10 29.24
C PHE A 576 13.92 -0.32 27.93
N GLN A 577 14.90 -0.34 27.02
CA GLN A 577 14.75 0.11 25.63
C GLN A 577 14.32 -1.05 24.73
#